data_AF-A0A535SWA1-F1
#
_entry.id   AF-A0A535SWA1-F1
#
_cell.length_a   1.000
_cell.length_b   1.000
_cell.length_c   1.000
_cell.angle_alpha   90.00
_cell.angle_beta   90.00
_cell.angle_gamma   90.00
#
_symmetry.space_group_name_H-M   'P 1'
#
loop_
_entity.id
_entity.type
_entity.pdbx_description
1 polymer ?
#
loop_
_entity_poly.entity_id
_entity_poly.type
_entity_poly.pdbx_seq_one_letter_code
_entity_poly.pdbx_strand_id
1 'polypeptide(L)'
;MTQRASDLLAEVADRLSTDATQSGMVVAEAVRAIEPELLKGYKDGTIDELVNMSISFLRALFRSLRPDSKLPWPEYYTQAREYARRYAEKGVPLESLMEGLAIFRRTVVARVTDELGESPYADEVLLLAQSRLGDVIEHLNSMFIRGYLDWTESKYSARQSELRGLYHIASALGRSLDVSEIAEVGLRETLKVLGLQAGAVWVRDGARLKLAKTIGMQPGEEDEFSDSGRSGLMRVLEVSTGPAESRVDRIAGEWSAIRAELRTKGVLLGAMTVATRLPRTFESSDLEFVAAVADQIAVALDRARQHTKEA
;
A
#
# COMPACT_ATOMS: atom_id res chain seq x y z
N MET A 1 10.24 -44.04 -15.49
CA MET A 1 8.98 -43.99 -14.69
C MET A 1 7.97 -44.90 -15.34
N THR A 2 7.28 -45.71 -14.55
CA THR A 2 6.30 -46.69 -15.05
C THR A 2 4.90 -46.09 -15.22
N GLN A 3 4.11 -46.58 -16.18
CA GLN A 3 2.69 -46.23 -16.32
C GLN A 3 1.92 -46.52 -15.02
N ARG A 4 2.30 -47.61 -14.34
CA ARG A 4 1.70 -48.04 -13.08
C ARG A 4 1.85 -47.01 -11.96
N ALA A 5 3.01 -46.36 -11.85
CA ALA A 5 3.21 -45.28 -10.89
C ALA A 5 2.35 -44.04 -11.20
N SER A 6 2.18 -43.69 -12.48
CA SER A 6 1.32 -42.56 -12.86
C SER A 6 -0.16 -42.84 -12.57
N ASP A 7 -0.64 -44.06 -12.81
CA ASP A 7 -2.01 -44.48 -12.52
C ASP A 7 -2.27 -44.48 -11.00
N LEU A 8 -1.33 -45.03 -10.21
CA LEU A 8 -1.43 -45.04 -8.75
C LEU A 8 -1.44 -43.62 -8.17
N LEU A 9 -0.62 -42.70 -8.70
CA LEU A 9 -0.66 -41.29 -8.27
C LEU A 9 -2.03 -40.65 -8.55
N ALA A 10 -2.65 -40.96 -9.69
CA ALA A 10 -3.97 -40.43 -10.03
C ALA A 10 -5.05 -40.95 -9.06
N GLU A 11 -5.02 -42.23 -8.69
CA GLU A 11 -5.92 -42.80 -7.69
C GLU A 11 -5.77 -42.13 -6.31
N VAL A 12 -4.52 -41.95 -5.85
CA VAL A 12 -4.21 -41.26 -4.58
C VAL A 12 -4.69 -39.80 -4.63
N ALA A 13 -4.46 -39.10 -5.74
CA ALA A 13 -4.90 -37.73 -5.96
C ALA A 13 -6.44 -37.59 -5.89
N ASP A 14 -7.19 -38.55 -6.45
CA ASP A 14 -8.65 -38.54 -6.42
C ASP A 14 -9.19 -38.74 -5.00
N ARG A 15 -8.61 -39.67 -4.23
CA ARG A 15 -8.98 -39.87 -2.82
C ARG A 15 -8.72 -38.61 -1.98
N LEU A 16 -7.50 -38.09 -2.05
CA LEU A 16 -7.08 -36.92 -1.26
C LEU A 16 -7.82 -35.63 -1.66
N SER A 17 -8.18 -35.46 -2.93
CA SER A 17 -8.92 -34.27 -3.36
C SER A 17 -10.42 -34.31 -3.01
N THR A 18 -10.99 -35.50 -2.83
CA THR A 18 -12.39 -35.68 -2.43
C THR A 18 -12.60 -35.18 -1.00
N ASP A 19 -11.69 -35.54 -0.08
CA ASP A 19 -11.70 -35.05 1.30
C ASP A 19 -10.36 -34.45 1.71
N ALA A 20 -10.26 -33.12 1.57
CA ALA A 20 -9.13 -32.33 2.02
C ALA A 20 -9.39 -31.64 3.38
N THR A 21 -10.50 -31.94 4.06
CA THR A 21 -11.00 -31.17 5.21
C THR A 21 -10.02 -31.21 6.37
N GLN A 22 -9.65 -32.41 6.81
CA GLN A 22 -8.71 -32.60 7.91
C GLN A 22 -7.34 -32.00 7.59
N SER A 23 -6.83 -32.23 6.38
CA SER A 23 -5.54 -31.68 5.95
C SER A 23 -5.57 -30.15 5.92
N GLY A 24 -6.67 -29.54 5.49
CA GLY A 24 -6.83 -28.08 5.47
C GLY A 24 -6.92 -27.47 6.86
N MET A 25 -7.58 -28.13 7.82
CA MET A 25 -7.57 -27.70 9.22
C MET A 25 -6.15 -27.72 9.80
N VAL A 26 -5.41 -28.82 9.58
CA VAL A 26 -4.02 -28.94 10.05
C VAL A 26 -3.13 -27.87 9.43
N VAL A 27 -3.27 -27.59 8.13
CA VAL A 27 -2.51 -26.51 7.47
C VAL A 27 -2.86 -25.15 8.05
N ALA A 28 -4.13 -24.84 8.25
CA ALA A 28 -4.54 -23.57 8.82
C ALA A 28 -3.99 -23.36 10.24
N GLU A 29 -3.99 -24.42 11.06
CA GLU A 29 -3.37 -24.39 12.39
C GLU A 29 -1.86 -24.20 12.33
N ALA A 30 -1.18 -24.91 11.42
CA ALA A 30 0.26 -24.79 11.22
C ALA A 30 0.65 -23.39 10.73
N VAL A 31 -0.09 -22.84 9.76
CA VAL A 31 0.12 -21.46 9.28
C VAL A 31 -0.09 -20.45 10.40
N ARG A 32 -1.15 -20.59 11.20
CA ARG A 32 -1.39 -19.72 12.37
C ARG A 32 -0.24 -19.77 13.38
N ALA A 33 0.34 -20.96 13.60
CA ALA A 33 1.39 -21.17 14.60
C ALA A 33 2.78 -20.72 14.12
N ILE A 34 3.11 -20.98 12.85
CA ILE A 34 4.45 -20.75 12.29
C ILE A 34 4.53 -19.37 11.64
N GLU A 35 3.50 -18.96 10.90
CA GLU A 35 3.45 -17.72 10.12
C GLU A 35 2.23 -16.86 10.52
N PRO A 36 2.13 -16.40 11.79
CA PRO A 36 0.99 -15.61 12.27
C PRO A 36 0.81 -14.29 11.50
N GLU A 37 1.87 -13.78 10.88
CA GLU A 37 1.84 -12.57 10.04
C GLU A 37 0.87 -12.72 8.85
N LEU A 38 0.67 -13.93 8.34
CA LEU A 38 -0.30 -14.19 7.26
C LEU A 38 -1.75 -13.94 7.67
N LEU A 39 -2.05 -13.87 8.97
CA LEU A 39 -3.41 -13.55 9.46
C LEU A 39 -3.80 -12.10 9.17
N LYS A 40 -2.83 -11.19 8.99
CA LYS A 40 -3.09 -9.79 8.61
C LYS A 40 -3.86 -9.70 7.28
N GLY A 41 -3.81 -10.73 6.44
CA GLY A 41 -4.55 -10.82 5.18
C GLY A 41 -6.07 -10.85 5.34
N TYR A 42 -6.57 -11.35 6.46
CA TYR A 42 -7.98 -11.69 6.70
C TYR A 42 -8.69 -10.58 7.50
N LYS A 43 -9.99 -10.37 7.24
CA LYS A 43 -10.71 -9.19 7.76
C LYS A 43 -10.87 -9.19 9.28
N ASP A 44 -11.13 -10.35 9.87
CA ASP A 44 -11.39 -10.50 11.31
C ASP A 44 -10.30 -11.33 12.02
N GLY A 45 -9.24 -11.72 11.32
CA GLY A 45 -8.24 -12.67 11.82
C GLY A 45 -8.82 -14.04 12.18
N THR A 46 -10.02 -14.35 11.69
CA THR A 46 -10.74 -15.59 12.00
C THR A 46 -10.07 -16.78 11.31
N ILE A 47 -9.90 -17.85 12.07
CA ILE A 47 -9.29 -19.09 11.59
C ILE A 47 -10.17 -19.74 10.52
N ASP A 48 -11.48 -19.52 10.55
CA ASP A 48 -12.43 -20.14 9.63
C ASP A 48 -12.18 -19.74 8.16
N GLU A 49 -11.81 -18.48 7.89
CA GLU A 49 -11.45 -18.04 6.53
C GLU A 49 -10.17 -18.73 6.06
N LEU A 50 -9.17 -18.83 6.94
CA LEU A 50 -7.91 -19.52 6.66
C LEU A 50 -8.13 -21.02 6.43
N VAL A 51 -9.00 -21.67 7.21
CA VAL A 51 -9.38 -23.09 7.05
C VAL A 51 -10.05 -23.31 5.71
N ASN A 52 -11.07 -22.51 5.36
CA ASN A 52 -11.78 -22.66 4.09
C ASN A 52 -10.88 -22.46 2.87
N MET A 53 -9.99 -21.46 2.93
CA MET A 53 -8.96 -21.25 1.91
C MET A 53 -8.03 -22.45 1.82
N SER A 54 -7.53 -22.93 2.97
CA SER A 54 -6.58 -24.05 3.02
C SER A 54 -7.15 -25.33 2.45
N ILE A 55 -8.40 -25.67 2.78
CA ILE A 55 -9.12 -26.83 2.22
C ILE A 55 -9.24 -26.70 0.69
N SER A 56 -9.67 -25.53 0.20
CA SER A 56 -9.87 -25.29 -1.22
C SER A 56 -8.56 -25.38 -2.00
N PHE A 57 -7.49 -24.80 -1.46
CA PHE A 57 -6.20 -24.80 -2.12
C PHE A 57 -5.52 -26.18 -2.08
N LEU A 58 -5.57 -26.91 -0.96
CA LEU A 58 -5.09 -28.30 -0.90
C LEU A 58 -5.82 -29.20 -1.90
N ARG A 59 -7.14 -29.05 -2.03
CA ARG A 59 -7.91 -29.79 -3.03
C ARG A 59 -7.40 -29.52 -4.45
N ALA A 60 -7.04 -28.28 -4.77
CA ALA A 60 -6.43 -27.94 -6.05
C ALA A 60 -5.04 -28.59 -6.19
N LEU A 61 -4.18 -28.53 -5.18
CA LEU A 61 -2.86 -29.16 -5.21
C LEU A 61 -2.94 -30.69 -5.36
N PHE A 62 -3.87 -31.37 -4.69
CA PHE A 62 -4.08 -32.80 -4.89
C PHE A 62 -4.54 -33.12 -6.32
N ARG A 63 -5.49 -32.35 -6.85
CA ARG A 63 -5.95 -32.50 -8.24
C ARG A 63 -4.85 -32.24 -9.27
N SER A 64 -3.84 -31.43 -8.92
CA SER A 64 -2.72 -31.13 -9.82
C SER A 64 -1.72 -32.29 -9.95
N LEU A 65 -1.75 -33.25 -9.03
CA LEU A 65 -0.92 -34.44 -9.10
C LEU A 65 -1.36 -35.38 -10.24
N ARG A 66 -2.56 -35.19 -10.80
CA ARG A 66 -3.04 -35.96 -11.96
C ARG A 66 -2.31 -35.57 -13.25
N PRO A 67 -2.00 -36.54 -14.14
CA PRO A 67 -1.38 -36.25 -15.43
C PRO A 67 -2.27 -35.41 -16.35
N ASP A 68 -3.59 -35.57 -16.24
CA ASP A 68 -4.62 -34.96 -17.08
C ASP A 68 -5.32 -33.78 -16.39
N SER A 69 -4.71 -33.22 -15.34
CA SER A 69 -5.29 -32.12 -14.57
C SER A 69 -5.60 -30.91 -15.44
N LYS A 70 -6.86 -30.44 -15.41
CA LYS A 70 -7.33 -29.25 -16.13
C LYS A 70 -7.71 -28.10 -15.19
N LEU A 71 -6.93 -27.90 -14.13
CA LEU A 71 -7.14 -26.78 -13.23
C LEU A 71 -6.90 -25.46 -13.96
N PRO A 72 -7.69 -24.41 -13.66
CA PRO A 72 -7.51 -23.08 -14.25
C PRO A 72 -6.33 -22.36 -13.60
N TRP A 73 -5.12 -22.92 -13.72
CA TRP A 73 -3.89 -22.36 -13.15
C TRP A 73 -3.64 -20.87 -13.45
N PRO A 74 -3.96 -20.34 -14.66
CA PRO A 74 -3.83 -18.91 -14.90
C PRO A 74 -4.62 -18.03 -13.91
N GLU A 75 -5.79 -18.48 -13.46
CA GLU A 75 -6.60 -17.76 -12.48
C GLU A 75 -5.94 -17.80 -11.09
N TYR A 76 -5.47 -18.99 -10.67
CA TYR A 76 -4.72 -19.14 -9.42
C TYR A 76 -3.45 -18.29 -9.40
N TYR A 77 -2.71 -18.23 -10.50
CA TYR A 77 -1.49 -17.43 -10.63
C TYR A 77 -1.79 -15.93 -10.57
N THR A 78 -2.86 -15.49 -11.21
CA THR A 78 -3.32 -14.10 -11.14
C THR A 78 -3.70 -13.73 -9.71
N GLN A 79 -4.50 -14.58 -9.03
CA GLN A 79 -4.89 -14.36 -7.64
C GLN A 79 -3.68 -14.38 -6.70
N ALA A 80 -2.72 -15.30 -6.90
CA ALA A 80 -1.50 -15.38 -6.10
C ALA A 80 -0.68 -14.07 -6.17
N ARG A 81 -0.54 -13.50 -7.38
CA ARG A 81 0.13 -12.21 -7.59
C ARG A 81 -0.59 -11.07 -6.88
N GLU A 82 -1.92 -11.01 -7.00
CA GLU A 82 -2.73 -9.99 -6.32
C GLU A 82 -2.68 -10.12 -4.79
N TYR A 83 -2.74 -11.35 -4.27
CA TYR A 83 -2.60 -11.58 -2.83
C TYR A 83 -1.25 -11.12 -2.32
N ALA A 84 -0.15 -11.51 -2.99
CA ALA A 84 1.19 -11.09 -2.57
C ALA A 84 1.34 -9.56 -2.55
N ARG A 85 0.77 -8.84 -3.53
CA ARG A 85 0.72 -7.38 -3.52
C ARG A 85 0.01 -6.83 -2.27
N ARG A 86 -1.19 -7.35 -1.95
CA ARG A 86 -1.97 -6.91 -0.77
C ARG A 86 -1.28 -7.24 0.55
N TYR A 87 -0.57 -8.37 0.62
CA TYR A 87 0.24 -8.72 1.79
C TYR A 87 1.43 -7.78 1.98
N ALA A 88 2.11 -7.43 0.88
CA ALA A 88 3.19 -6.44 0.90
C ALA A 88 2.70 -5.07 1.38
N GLU A 89 1.52 -4.62 0.93
CA GLU A 89 0.87 -3.38 1.39
C GLU A 89 0.64 -3.37 2.91
N LYS A 90 0.36 -4.54 3.51
CA LYS A 90 0.17 -4.72 4.95
C LYS A 90 1.47 -4.95 5.74
N GLY A 91 2.62 -4.89 5.06
CA GLY A 91 3.94 -5.08 5.68
C GLY A 91 4.28 -6.53 6.02
N VAL A 92 3.60 -7.50 5.41
CA VAL A 92 3.93 -8.92 5.58
C VAL A 92 5.15 -9.25 4.70
N PRO A 93 6.19 -9.92 5.24
CA PRO A 93 7.38 -10.24 4.47
C PRO A 93 7.11 -11.32 3.42
N LEU A 94 7.85 -11.29 2.31
CA LEU A 94 7.71 -12.26 1.23
C LEU A 94 8.01 -13.68 1.72
N GLU A 95 8.98 -13.81 2.62
CA GLU A 95 9.40 -15.07 3.23
C GLU A 95 8.24 -15.77 3.93
N SER A 96 7.34 -15.03 4.60
CA SER A 96 6.15 -15.60 5.22
C SER A 96 5.19 -16.23 4.20
N LEU A 97 5.02 -15.61 3.03
CA LEU A 97 4.20 -16.19 1.95
C LEU A 97 4.84 -17.48 1.40
N MET A 98 6.16 -17.47 1.24
CA MET A 98 6.92 -18.63 0.76
C MET A 98 6.88 -19.78 1.77
N GLU A 99 7.02 -19.50 3.07
CA GLU A 99 6.94 -20.52 4.12
C GLU A 99 5.51 -21.05 4.27
N GLY A 100 4.49 -20.18 4.18
CA GLY A 100 3.10 -20.58 4.08
C GLY A 100 2.88 -21.59 2.95
N LEU A 101 3.37 -21.29 1.74
CA LEU A 101 3.29 -22.21 0.61
C LEU A 101 4.11 -23.50 0.82
N ALA A 102 5.24 -23.43 1.52
CA ALA A 102 6.03 -24.61 1.88
C ALA A 102 5.26 -25.55 2.84
N ILE A 103 4.45 -25.02 3.75
CA ILE A 103 3.55 -25.83 4.61
C ILE A 103 2.56 -26.63 3.76
N PHE A 104 1.93 -26.00 2.76
CA PHE A 104 1.06 -26.71 1.80
C PHE A 104 1.82 -27.80 1.06
N ARG A 105 3.01 -27.50 0.53
CA ARG A 105 3.86 -28.48 -0.17
C ARG A 105 4.19 -29.68 0.70
N ARG A 106 4.67 -29.45 1.94
CA ARG A 106 5.01 -30.50 2.90
C ARG A 106 3.79 -31.36 3.23
N THR A 107 2.62 -30.74 3.40
CA THR A 107 1.36 -31.44 3.67
C THR A 107 0.97 -32.35 2.52
N VAL A 108 1.00 -31.87 1.27
CA VAL A 108 0.65 -32.69 0.11
C VAL A 108 1.57 -33.90 0.00
N VAL A 109 2.89 -33.71 0.15
CA VAL A 109 3.87 -34.79 0.12
C VAL A 109 3.61 -35.81 1.24
N ALA A 110 3.41 -35.34 2.48
CA ALA A 110 3.13 -36.22 3.62
C ALA A 110 1.86 -37.05 3.40
N ARG A 111 0.77 -36.43 2.93
CA ARG A 111 -0.50 -37.13 2.67
C ARG A 111 -0.40 -38.15 1.54
N VAL A 112 0.38 -37.86 0.50
CA VAL A 112 0.67 -38.84 -0.56
C VAL A 112 1.49 -40.01 -0.01
N THR A 113 2.50 -39.75 0.82
CA THR A 113 3.30 -40.80 1.46
C THR A 113 2.43 -41.69 2.36
N ASP A 114 1.55 -41.11 3.17
CA ASP A 114 0.62 -41.86 4.04
C ASP A 114 -0.30 -42.80 3.23
N GLU A 115 -0.83 -42.32 2.11
CA GLU A 115 -1.72 -43.09 1.23
C GLU A 115 -1.03 -44.21 0.45
N LEU A 116 0.28 -44.11 0.24
CA LEU A 116 1.06 -45.12 -0.48
C LEU A 116 1.44 -46.32 0.40
N GLY A 117 1.61 -46.10 1.71
CA GLY A 117 2.00 -47.15 2.66
C GLY A 117 3.25 -47.93 2.19
N GLU A 118 3.17 -49.27 2.22
CA GLU A 118 4.26 -50.16 1.78
C GLU A 118 4.20 -50.53 0.29
N SER A 119 3.61 -49.68 -0.56
CA SER A 119 3.52 -49.94 -2.00
C SER A 119 4.91 -50.13 -2.63
N PRO A 120 5.13 -51.16 -3.48
CA PRO A 120 6.39 -51.36 -4.18
C PRO A 120 6.73 -50.25 -5.19
N TYR A 121 5.76 -49.37 -5.50
CA TYR A 121 5.93 -48.21 -6.38
C TYR A 121 6.05 -46.88 -5.61
N ALA A 122 6.13 -46.90 -4.28
CA ALA A 122 6.06 -45.69 -3.46
C ALA A 122 7.10 -44.63 -3.86
N ASP A 123 8.36 -45.02 -4.06
CA ASP A 123 9.44 -44.10 -4.44
C ASP A 123 9.21 -43.46 -5.81
N GLU A 124 8.78 -44.25 -6.81
CA GLU A 124 8.46 -43.73 -8.16
C GLU A 124 7.27 -42.76 -8.13
N VAL A 125 6.24 -43.08 -7.35
CA VAL A 125 5.06 -42.22 -7.19
C VAL A 125 5.42 -40.93 -6.46
N LEU A 126 6.22 -41.01 -5.41
CA LEU A 126 6.63 -39.86 -4.63
C LEU A 126 7.48 -38.90 -5.47
N LEU A 127 8.41 -39.42 -6.27
CA LEU A 127 9.20 -38.62 -7.21
C LEU A 127 8.29 -37.92 -8.23
N LEU A 128 7.27 -38.61 -8.76
CA LEU A 128 6.31 -38.03 -9.69
C LEU A 128 5.48 -36.91 -9.05
N ALA A 129 5.00 -37.16 -7.83
CA ALA A 129 4.23 -36.20 -7.06
C ALA A 129 5.06 -34.94 -6.76
N GLN A 130 6.31 -35.12 -6.32
CA GLN A 130 7.24 -34.02 -6.05
C GLN A 130 7.55 -33.21 -7.31
N SER A 131 7.74 -33.86 -8.46
CA SER A 131 7.96 -33.15 -9.74
C SER A 131 6.74 -32.31 -10.12
N ARG A 132 5.54 -32.91 -10.16
CA ARG A 132 4.31 -32.20 -10.57
C ARG A 132 3.93 -31.08 -9.61
N LEU A 133 4.09 -31.32 -8.31
CA LEU A 133 3.87 -30.30 -7.29
C LEU A 133 4.93 -29.20 -7.38
N GLY A 134 6.19 -29.57 -7.63
CA GLY A 134 7.31 -28.65 -7.80
C GLY A 134 7.02 -27.57 -8.84
N ASP A 135 6.57 -27.98 -10.04
CA ASP A 135 6.23 -27.06 -11.13
C ASP A 135 5.19 -26.01 -10.70
N VAL A 136 4.12 -26.45 -10.02
CA VAL A 136 3.06 -25.56 -9.52
C VAL A 136 3.58 -24.60 -8.47
N ILE A 137 4.36 -25.11 -7.51
CA ILE A 137 4.91 -24.32 -6.39
C ILE A 137 5.91 -23.28 -6.91
N GLU A 138 6.73 -23.63 -7.90
CA GLU A 138 7.67 -22.70 -8.54
C GLU A 138 6.95 -21.54 -9.24
N HIS A 139 5.86 -21.83 -9.96
CA HIS A 139 5.04 -20.79 -10.59
C HIS A 139 4.37 -19.88 -9.55
N LEU A 140 3.83 -20.46 -8.47
CA LEU A 140 3.23 -19.67 -7.39
C LEU A 140 4.25 -18.78 -6.68
N ASN A 141 5.44 -19.30 -6.36
CA ASN A 141 6.54 -18.50 -5.84
C ASN A 141 6.91 -17.35 -6.78
N SER A 142 6.98 -17.63 -8.09
CA SER A 142 7.22 -16.59 -9.10
C SER A 142 6.13 -15.51 -9.10
N MET A 143 4.86 -15.89 -8.92
CA MET A 143 3.76 -14.92 -8.82
C MET A 143 3.81 -14.11 -7.53
N PHE A 144 4.19 -14.73 -6.41
CA PHE A 144 4.39 -14.01 -5.15
C PHE A 144 5.50 -12.97 -5.27
N ILE A 145 6.66 -13.36 -5.83
CA ILE A 145 7.77 -12.44 -6.09
C ILE A 145 7.32 -11.29 -6.98
N ARG A 146 6.63 -11.57 -8.10
CA ARG A 146 6.13 -10.53 -9.01
C ARG A 146 5.16 -9.58 -8.32
N GLY A 147 4.22 -10.09 -7.54
CA GLY A 147 3.26 -9.24 -6.80
C GLY A 147 3.95 -8.33 -5.79
N TYR A 148 4.99 -8.84 -5.11
CA TYR A 148 5.81 -8.07 -4.17
C TYR A 148 6.64 -6.97 -4.89
N LEU A 149 7.23 -7.32 -6.03
CA LEU A 149 7.98 -6.38 -6.86
C LEU A 149 7.07 -5.29 -7.42
N ASP A 150 5.88 -5.62 -7.91
CA ASP A 150 4.91 -4.63 -8.41
C ASP A 150 4.55 -3.59 -7.34
N TRP A 151 4.30 -4.05 -6.11
CA TRP A 151 4.03 -3.16 -4.98
C TRP A 151 5.24 -2.26 -4.68
N THR A 152 6.42 -2.88 -4.58
CA THR A 152 7.66 -2.19 -4.25
C THR A 152 7.99 -1.13 -5.30
N GLU A 153 7.90 -1.47 -6.58
CA GLU A 153 8.11 -0.56 -7.71
C GLU A 153 7.07 0.56 -7.73
N SER A 154 5.78 0.25 -7.51
CA SER A 154 4.72 1.27 -7.44
C SER A 154 4.99 2.26 -6.30
N LYS A 155 5.38 1.77 -5.13
CA LYS A 155 5.70 2.59 -3.96
C LYS A 155 6.95 3.44 -4.19
N TYR A 156 8.01 2.87 -4.77
CA TYR A 156 9.22 3.63 -5.10
C TYR A 156 8.97 4.68 -6.17
N SER A 157 8.20 4.35 -7.22
CA SER A 157 7.84 5.28 -8.29
C SER A 157 7.01 6.45 -7.77
N ALA A 158 6.01 6.18 -6.93
CA ALA A 158 5.22 7.22 -6.26
C ALA A 158 6.14 8.15 -5.44
N ARG A 159 7.03 7.59 -4.62
CA ARG A 159 7.96 8.39 -3.80
C ARG A 159 8.95 9.19 -4.64
N GLN A 160 9.43 8.63 -5.75
CA GLN A 160 10.30 9.34 -6.69
C GLN A 160 9.58 10.52 -7.35
N SER A 161 8.32 10.34 -7.72
CA SER A 161 7.48 11.42 -8.27
C SER A 161 7.29 12.54 -7.25
N GLU A 162 6.98 12.20 -6.00
CA GLU A 162 6.87 13.15 -4.89
C GLU A 162 8.18 13.96 -4.70
N LEU A 163 9.32 13.27 -4.64
CA LEU A 163 10.62 13.93 -4.47
C LEU A 163 10.94 14.87 -5.64
N ARG A 164 10.73 14.42 -6.89
CA ARG A 164 10.91 15.29 -8.06
C ARG A 164 10.00 16.51 -8.01
N GLY A 165 8.74 16.32 -7.63
CA GLY A 165 7.78 17.41 -7.42
C GLY A 165 8.31 18.42 -6.39
N LEU A 166 8.77 17.96 -5.24
CA LEU A 166 9.36 18.80 -4.20
C LEU A 166 10.60 19.57 -4.69
N TYR A 167 11.51 18.91 -5.42
CA TYR A 167 12.69 19.57 -6.00
C TYR A 167 12.30 20.67 -7.01
N HIS A 168 11.31 20.40 -7.87
CA HIS A 168 10.82 21.39 -8.83
C HIS A 168 10.22 22.60 -8.11
N ILE A 169 9.43 22.38 -7.05
CA ILE A 169 8.85 23.44 -6.22
C ILE A 169 9.96 24.26 -5.56
N ALA A 170 10.89 23.61 -4.84
CA ALA A 170 11.99 24.29 -4.16
C ALA A 170 12.83 25.15 -5.13
N SER A 171 13.13 24.62 -6.32
CA SER A 171 13.87 25.33 -7.37
C SER A 171 13.11 26.55 -7.91
N ALA A 172 11.80 26.44 -8.10
CA ALA A 172 10.96 27.55 -8.57
C ALA A 172 10.85 28.65 -7.51
N LEU A 173 10.58 28.28 -6.25
CA LEU A 173 10.55 29.22 -5.11
C LEU A 173 11.91 29.88 -4.88
N GLY A 174 13.00 29.15 -5.15
CA GLY A 174 14.37 29.63 -5.03
C GLY A 174 14.71 30.86 -5.88
N ARG A 175 13.94 31.16 -6.92
CA ARG A 175 14.24 32.21 -7.91
C ARG A 175 13.55 33.55 -7.67
N SER A 176 12.51 33.58 -6.83
CA SER A 176 11.77 34.80 -6.53
C SER A 176 12.05 35.32 -5.11
N LEU A 177 12.02 36.64 -4.99
CA LEU A 177 12.01 37.38 -3.72
C LEU A 177 10.69 38.12 -3.50
N ASP A 178 9.70 37.93 -4.39
CA ASP A 178 8.36 38.47 -4.23
C ASP A 178 7.49 37.47 -3.46
N VAL A 179 6.96 37.91 -2.32
CA VAL A 179 6.09 37.12 -1.44
C VAL A 179 4.84 36.60 -2.18
N SER A 180 4.24 37.41 -3.04
CA SER A 180 3.05 37.05 -3.81
C SER A 180 3.36 35.98 -4.84
N GLU A 181 4.49 36.12 -5.54
CA GLU A 181 4.95 35.13 -6.52
C GLU A 181 5.33 33.80 -5.85
N ILE A 182 6.03 33.84 -4.72
CA ILE A 182 6.37 32.65 -3.91
C ILE A 182 5.09 31.92 -3.47
N ALA A 183 4.10 32.65 -2.95
CA ALA A 183 2.81 32.08 -2.55
C ALA A 183 2.07 31.45 -3.73
N GLU A 184 2.03 32.11 -4.88
CA GLU A 184 1.37 31.62 -6.08
C GLU A 184 2.03 30.37 -6.66
N VAL A 185 3.35 30.38 -6.82
CA VAL A 185 4.11 29.26 -7.36
C VAL A 185 4.00 28.06 -6.43
N GLY A 186 4.18 28.27 -5.13
CA GLY A 186 4.08 27.20 -4.13
C GLY A 186 2.69 26.55 -4.14
N LEU A 187 1.64 27.36 -4.16
CA LEU A 187 0.26 26.87 -4.22
C LEU A 187 -0.03 26.10 -5.52
N ARG A 188 0.29 26.70 -6.67
CA ARG A 188 -0.01 26.13 -7.99
C ARG A 188 0.65 24.77 -8.19
N GLU A 189 1.93 24.65 -7.87
CA GLU A 189 2.66 23.40 -8.06
C GLU A 189 2.22 22.33 -7.06
N THR A 190 1.87 22.70 -5.82
CA THR A 190 1.29 21.76 -4.84
C THR A 190 -0.04 21.18 -5.36
N LEU A 191 -0.93 22.05 -5.86
CA LEU A 191 -2.21 21.62 -6.44
C LEU A 191 -2.00 20.69 -7.64
N LYS A 192 -1.04 21.00 -8.50
CA LYS A 192 -0.72 20.19 -9.69
C LYS A 192 -0.20 18.80 -9.32
N VAL A 193 0.72 18.68 -8.37
CA VAL A 193 1.27 17.37 -7.95
C VAL A 193 0.20 16.51 -7.29
N LEU A 194 -0.64 17.11 -6.44
CA LEU A 194 -1.72 16.38 -5.77
C LEU A 194 -2.96 16.18 -6.64
N GLY A 195 -3.06 16.79 -7.82
CA GLY A 195 -4.26 16.74 -8.65
C GLY A 195 -5.48 17.39 -7.99
N LEU A 196 -5.27 18.49 -7.25
CA LEU A 196 -6.31 19.23 -6.53
C LEU A 196 -6.73 20.48 -7.31
N GLN A 197 -7.96 20.93 -7.05
CA GLN A 197 -8.63 21.94 -7.88
C GLN A 197 -8.57 23.34 -7.28
N ALA A 198 -8.47 23.46 -5.96
CA ALA A 198 -8.57 24.73 -5.27
C ALA A 198 -7.62 24.83 -4.09
N GLY A 199 -7.22 26.05 -3.73
CA GLY A 199 -6.42 26.30 -2.56
C GLY A 199 -6.14 27.77 -2.34
N ALA A 200 -5.53 28.07 -1.20
CA ALA A 200 -5.21 29.42 -0.80
C ALA A 200 -3.94 29.45 0.06
N VAL A 201 -3.24 30.58 0.01
CA VAL A 201 -2.07 30.86 0.85
C VAL A 201 -2.31 32.18 1.57
N TRP A 202 -2.08 32.16 2.87
CA TRP A 202 -2.06 33.33 3.72
C TRP A 202 -0.64 33.58 4.21
N VAL A 203 -0.22 34.84 4.18
CA VAL A 203 1.09 35.26 4.65
C VAL A 203 0.89 36.17 5.86
N ARG A 204 1.74 35.97 6.87
CA ARG A 204 1.69 36.77 8.09
C ARG A 204 2.01 38.25 7.82
N ASP A 205 1.21 39.14 8.37
CA ASP A 205 1.46 40.57 8.44
C ASP A 205 1.22 41.02 9.89
N GLY A 206 2.31 41.29 10.61
CA GLY A 206 2.29 41.52 12.05
C GLY A 206 1.70 40.34 12.83
N ALA A 207 0.57 40.57 13.50
CA ALA A 207 -0.13 39.56 14.29
C ALA A 207 -1.22 38.79 13.49
N ARG A 208 -1.50 39.18 12.25
CA ARG A 208 -2.59 38.61 11.45
C ARG A 208 -2.05 37.83 10.26
N LEU A 209 -2.87 36.91 9.74
CA LEU A 209 -2.64 36.28 8.44
C LEU A 209 -3.44 37.07 7.40
N LYS A 210 -2.78 37.53 6.34
CA LYS A 210 -3.43 38.17 5.19
C LYS A 210 -3.43 37.22 4.01
N LEU A 211 -4.55 37.16 3.30
CA LEU A 211 -4.66 36.37 2.09
C LEU A 211 -3.65 36.90 1.06
N ALA A 212 -2.75 36.02 0.60
CA ALA A 212 -1.74 36.34 -0.39
C ALA A 212 -2.16 35.86 -1.78
N LYS A 213 -2.72 34.64 -1.87
CA LYS A 213 -3.16 34.06 -3.14
C LYS A 213 -4.28 33.05 -2.96
N THR A 214 -5.19 33.00 -3.94
CA THR A 214 -6.15 31.90 -4.15
C THR A 214 -5.99 31.33 -5.55
N ILE A 215 -6.27 30.05 -5.71
CA ILE A 215 -6.41 29.35 -6.99
C ILE A 215 -7.67 28.49 -6.90
N GLY A 216 -8.55 28.55 -7.89
CA GLY A 216 -9.71 27.64 -8.01
C GLY A 216 -10.82 27.83 -6.95
N MET A 217 -10.75 28.88 -6.14
CA MET A 217 -11.77 29.28 -5.17
C MET A 217 -12.65 30.42 -5.73
N GLN A 218 -13.93 30.40 -5.41
CA GLN A 218 -14.86 31.52 -5.61
C GLN A 218 -14.67 32.55 -4.48
N PRO A 219 -14.99 33.83 -4.72
CA PRO A 219 -14.89 34.85 -3.68
C PRO A 219 -15.71 34.50 -2.43
N GLY A 220 -15.08 34.55 -1.25
CA GLY A 220 -15.68 34.22 0.05
C GLY A 220 -15.46 32.78 0.50
N GLU A 221 -15.02 31.88 -0.39
CA GLU A 221 -14.69 30.50 0.00
C GLU A 221 -13.38 30.42 0.78
N GLU A 222 -12.48 31.39 0.59
CA GLU A 222 -11.25 31.51 1.37
C GLU A 222 -11.53 31.75 2.86
N ASP A 223 -12.68 32.33 3.20
CA ASP A 223 -13.05 32.67 4.58
C ASP A 223 -13.31 31.43 5.43
N GLU A 224 -13.70 30.31 4.81
CA GLU A 224 -13.82 29.02 5.47
C GLU A 224 -12.48 28.54 6.08
N PHE A 225 -11.37 29.07 5.55
CA PHE A 225 -10.01 28.71 5.91
C PHE A 225 -9.22 29.84 6.57
N SER A 226 -9.71 31.09 6.53
CA SER A 226 -8.98 32.30 6.96
C SER A 226 -9.01 32.55 8.47
N ASP A 227 -9.98 31.96 9.19
CA ASP A 227 -10.19 32.29 10.59
C ASP A 227 -9.43 31.33 11.54
N SER A 228 -8.22 31.74 11.91
CA SER A 228 -7.46 31.37 13.13
C SER A 228 -7.47 29.90 13.60
N GLY A 229 -7.78 28.95 12.71
CA GLY A 229 -7.63 27.52 12.94
C GLY A 229 -8.91 26.73 13.23
N ARG A 230 -10.09 27.32 13.48
CA ARG A 230 -11.30 26.58 13.86
C ARG A 230 -12.61 27.29 13.48
N SER A 231 -12.94 27.34 12.18
CA SER A 231 -14.35 27.52 11.82
C SER A 231 -15.13 26.29 12.29
N GLY A 232 -16.17 26.48 13.11
CA GLY A 232 -16.93 25.40 13.77
C GLY A 232 -17.64 24.43 12.82
N LEU A 233 -17.54 24.64 11.50
CA LEU A 233 -18.05 23.78 10.44
C LEU A 233 -17.04 22.74 9.94
N MET A 234 -15.76 22.88 10.30
CA MET A 234 -14.68 22.04 9.79
C MET A 234 -14.17 21.08 10.86
N ARG A 235 -14.19 19.77 10.56
CA ARG A 235 -13.67 18.75 11.49
C ARG A 235 -12.22 18.48 11.16
N VAL A 236 -11.31 18.79 12.09
CA VAL A 236 -9.92 18.30 12.04
C VAL A 236 -9.97 16.80 12.26
N LEU A 237 -9.60 16.04 11.24
CA LEU A 237 -9.63 14.58 11.29
C LEU A 237 -8.33 14.02 11.86
N GLU A 238 -7.20 14.64 11.53
CA GLU A 238 -5.87 14.18 11.93
C GLU A 238 -4.89 15.36 11.89
N VAL A 239 -4.05 15.47 12.90
CA VAL A 239 -2.91 16.39 12.95
C VAL A 239 -1.66 15.54 12.77
N SER A 240 -0.89 15.76 11.70
CA SER A 240 0.39 15.08 11.50
C SER A 240 1.54 16.02 11.87
N THR A 241 2.42 15.51 12.72
CA THR A 241 3.70 16.14 13.07
C THR A 241 4.81 15.19 12.63
N GLY A 242 5.27 15.36 11.39
CA GLY A 242 6.40 14.63 10.82
C GLY A 242 7.75 15.28 11.14
N PRO A 243 8.84 14.90 10.43
CA PRO A 243 10.14 15.56 10.56
C PRO A 243 10.14 17.02 10.05
N ALA A 244 9.11 17.41 9.30
CA ALA A 244 8.91 18.79 8.86
C ALA A 244 8.54 19.70 10.04
N GLU A 245 8.97 20.96 9.97
CA GLU A 245 8.63 21.95 11.00
C GLU A 245 7.19 22.46 10.85
N SER A 246 6.74 22.51 9.60
CA SER A 246 5.37 22.83 9.20
C SER A 246 4.38 21.76 9.64
N ARG A 247 3.31 22.19 10.31
CA ARG A 247 2.25 21.30 10.82
C ARG A 247 1.15 21.16 9.79
N VAL A 248 0.61 19.96 9.63
CA VAL A 248 -0.46 19.70 8.66
C VAL A 248 -1.66 19.02 9.30
N ASP A 249 -2.85 19.45 8.90
CA ASP A 249 -4.13 18.95 9.37
C ASP A 249 -4.98 18.47 8.19
N ARG A 250 -5.63 17.31 8.33
CA ARG A 250 -6.75 16.92 7.45
C ARG A 250 -8.02 17.62 7.88
N ILE A 251 -8.72 18.16 6.89
CA ILE A 251 -9.97 18.84 7.08
C ILE A 251 -11.03 18.20 6.18
N ALA A 252 -12.20 17.90 6.77
CA ALA A 252 -13.36 17.42 6.05
C ALA A 252 -14.61 18.25 6.38
N GLY A 253 -15.45 18.43 5.37
CA GLY A 253 -16.71 19.19 5.37
C GLY A 253 -17.28 19.22 3.95
N GLU A 254 -17.68 20.38 3.46
CA GLU A 254 -17.97 20.59 2.02
C GLU A 254 -16.71 20.39 1.16
N TRP A 255 -15.54 20.65 1.73
CA TRP A 255 -14.24 20.40 1.14
C TRP A 255 -13.56 19.19 1.78
N SER A 256 -12.86 18.43 0.95
CA SER A 256 -11.74 17.59 1.39
C SER A 256 -10.47 18.40 1.24
N ALA A 257 -9.79 18.73 2.35
CA ALA A 257 -8.62 19.61 2.33
C ALA A 257 -7.47 19.15 3.24
N ILE A 258 -6.26 19.59 2.89
CA ILE A 258 -5.08 19.59 3.77
C ILE A 258 -4.73 21.05 4.06
N ARG A 259 -4.62 21.39 5.33
CA ARG A 259 -4.11 22.71 5.78
C ARG A 259 -2.72 22.54 6.34
N ALA A 260 -1.81 23.43 5.98
CA ALA A 260 -0.43 23.46 6.41
C ALA A 260 -0.06 24.81 7.03
N GLU A 261 0.57 24.79 8.20
CA GLU A 261 1.22 25.95 8.79
C GLU A 261 2.58 26.15 8.11
N LEU A 262 2.87 27.33 7.56
CA LEU A 262 4.18 27.63 6.96
C LEU A 262 5.12 28.08 8.08
N ARG A 263 6.01 27.20 8.52
CA ARG A 263 6.93 27.45 9.64
C ARG A 263 8.39 27.33 9.25
N THR A 264 9.22 28.18 9.85
CA THR A 264 10.67 28.03 9.81
C THR A 264 11.30 28.63 11.07
N LYS A 265 12.29 27.93 11.65
CA LYS A 265 13.01 28.36 12.87
C LYS A 265 12.08 28.63 14.06
N GLY A 266 11.01 27.86 14.17
CA GLY A 266 9.95 27.95 15.16
C GLY A 266 8.88 29.02 14.87
N VAL A 267 9.02 29.80 13.80
CA VAL A 267 8.18 30.98 13.53
C VAL A 267 7.13 30.68 12.48
N LEU A 268 5.85 30.96 12.80
CA LEU A 268 4.76 30.90 11.84
C LEU A 268 4.82 32.10 10.87
N LEU A 269 5.10 31.83 9.61
CA LEU A 269 5.20 32.84 8.55
C LEU A 269 3.92 32.95 7.71
N GLY A 270 3.06 31.93 7.73
CA GLY A 270 1.84 31.88 6.95
C GLY A 270 1.08 30.56 7.12
N ALA A 271 0.09 30.33 6.27
CA ALA A 271 -0.62 29.07 6.15
C ALA A 271 -0.93 28.79 4.67
N MET A 272 -1.06 27.53 4.30
CA MET A 272 -1.51 27.08 2.98
C MET A 272 -2.62 26.05 3.15
N THR A 273 -3.64 26.15 2.32
CA THR A 273 -4.68 25.12 2.21
C THR A 273 -4.76 24.65 0.77
N VAL A 274 -4.81 23.34 0.58
CA VAL A 274 -5.08 22.70 -0.70
C VAL A 274 -6.31 21.80 -0.55
N ALA A 275 -7.23 21.88 -1.51
CA ALA A 275 -8.58 21.36 -1.34
C ALA A 275 -9.23 20.88 -2.65
N THR A 276 -10.23 20.03 -2.49
CA THR A 276 -11.13 19.59 -3.56
C THR A 276 -12.56 19.43 -3.02
N ARG A 277 -13.56 19.72 -3.85
CA ARG A 277 -14.98 19.45 -3.54
C ARG A 277 -15.37 18.00 -3.81
N LEU A 278 -14.53 17.27 -4.55
CA LEU A 278 -14.75 15.84 -4.77
C LEU A 278 -14.44 15.08 -3.48
N PRO A 279 -15.25 14.08 -3.10
CA PRO A 279 -14.92 13.22 -1.98
C PRO A 279 -13.53 12.59 -2.16
N ARG A 280 -12.59 12.94 -1.26
CA ARG A 280 -11.24 12.39 -1.27
C ARG A 280 -10.77 12.10 0.15
N THR A 281 -10.25 10.90 0.35
CA THR A 281 -9.49 10.54 1.54
C THR A 281 -8.01 10.80 1.26
N PHE A 282 -7.37 11.65 2.06
CA PHE A 282 -5.93 11.88 1.97
C PHE A 282 -5.17 10.83 2.78
N GLU A 283 -4.15 10.25 2.18
CA GLU A 283 -3.26 9.31 2.84
C GLU A 283 -2.15 10.04 3.62
N SER A 284 -1.44 9.34 4.50
CA SER A 284 -0.34 9.94 5.26
C SER A 284 0.77 10.49 4.36
N SER A 285 1.00 9.87 3.19
CA SER A 285 1.93 10.36 2.17
C SER A 285 1.54 11.73 1.60
N ASP A 286 0.25 12.00 1.38
CA ASP A 286 -0.24 13.31 0.93
C ASP A 286 0.11 14.39 1.98
N LEU A 287 -0.07 14.09 3.27
CA LEU A 287 0.23 15.00 4.38
C LEU A 287 1.73 15.27 4.48
N GLU A 288 2.54 14.22 4.43
CA GLU A 288 4.00 14.34 4.45
C GLU A 288 4.51 15.20 3.28
N PHE A 289 3.96 15.00 2.08
CA PHE A 289 4.30 15.80 0.91
C PHE A 289 3.95 17.28 1.12
N VAL A 290 2.73 17.59 1.57
CA VAL A 290 2.30 18.97 1.83
C VAL A 290 3.14 19.62 2.93
N ALA A 291 3.49 18.89 3.99
CA ALA A 291 4.35 19.40 5.06
C ALA A 291 5.76 19.76 4.54
N ALA A 292 6.33 18.90 3.70
CA ALA A 292 7.63 19.16 3.08
C ALA A 292 7.60 20.37 2.14
N VAL A 293 6.53 20.54 1.36
CA VAL A 293 6.34 21.74 0.51
C VAL A 293 6.15 23.00 1.36
N ALA A 294 5.38 22.92 2.45
CA ALA A 294 5.17 24.03 3.37
C ALA A 294 6.47 24.55 3.98
N ASP A 295 7.41 23.66 4.32
CA ASP A 295 8.76 24.05 4.77
C ASP A 295 9.52 24.83 3.68
N GLN A 296 9.46 24.38 2.41
CA GLN A 296 10.13 25.09 1.31
C GLN A 296 9.54 26.48 1.07
N ILE A 297 8.20 26.61 1.14
CA ILE A 297 7.52 27.91 1.03
C ILE A 297 7.90 28.80 2.20
N ALA A 298 7.91 28.28 3.43
CA ALA A 298 8.29 29.04 4.61
C ALA A 298 9.73 29.57 4.51
N VAL A 299 10.68 28.75 4.07
CA VAL A 299 12.08 29.18 3.85
C VAL A 299 12.16 30.29 2.79
N ALA A 300 11.43 30.15 1.67
CA ALA A 300 11.41 31.17 0.62
C ALA A 300 10.79 32.50 1.10
N LEU A 301 9.71 32.43 1.90
CA LEU A 301 9.07 33.60 2.52
C LEU A 301 9.97 34.29 3.55
N ASP A 302 10.71 33.55 4.36
CA ASP A 302 11.70 34.11 5.31
C ASP A 302 12.76 34.91 4.56
N ARG A 303 13.31 34.31 3.49
CA ARG A 303 14.32 34.94 2.63
C ARG A 303 13.80 36.21 1.96
N ALA A 304 12.60 36.18 1.37
CA ALA A 304 11.98 37.35 0.74
C ALA A 304 11.79 38.49 1.75
N ARG A 305 11.28 38.19 2.95
CA ARG A 305 11.09 39.18 4.02
C ARG A 305 12.40 39.78 4.52
N GLN A 306 13.46 38.99 4.62
CA GLN A 306 14.78 39.49 5.02
C GLN A 306 15.32 40.47 3.98
N HIS A 307 15.22 40.13 2.69
CA HIS A 307 15.64 41.02 1.61
C HIS A 307 14.88 42.35 1.60
N THR A 308 13.57 42.37 1.87
CA THR A 308 12.80 43.63 1.97
C THR A 308 13.14 44.46 3.21
N LYS A 309 13.68 43.85 4.28
CA LYS A 309 14.10 44.59 5.48
C LYS A 309 15.51 45.17 5.37
N GLU A 310 16.36 44.58 4.53
CA GLU A 310 17.74 44.99 4.31
C GLU A 310 17.89 46.02 3.17
N ALA A 311 16.88 46.14 2.30
CA ALA A 311 16.80 47.11 1.21
C ALA A 311 16.17 48.45 1.66
#